data_AF-A0A0N4TBG5-F1
#
_entry.id   AF-A0A0N4TBG5-F1
#
_cell.length_a   1.000
_cell.length_b   1.000
_cell.length_c   1.000
_cell.angle_alpha   90.00
_cell.angle_beta   90.00
_cell.angle_gamma   90.00
#
_symmetry.space_group_name_H-M   'P 1'
#
loop_
_entity.id
_entity.type
_entity.pdbx_description
1 polymer ?
#
loop_
_entity_poly.entity_id
_entity_poly.type
_entity_poly.pdbx_seq_one_letter_code
_entity_poly.pdbx_strand_id
1 'polypeptide(L)'
;MLSGLSKQRSLSSVTPAMLIGNSRLDPLSLGMMGMDNREAVIIDIGAVLTKVGYAGEFVTISEEELYRRLVKFFRELFFKYLLTVAKDRRIVIVESILARTSHRNAVARVLFDAFDAPS
;
A
#
# COMPACT_ATOMS: atom_id res chain seq x y z
N MET A 1 52.62 -19.06 -34.33
CA MET A 1 52.81 -18.08 -33.25
C MET A 1 51.45 -17.57 -32.79
N LEU A 2 51.21 -17.70 -31.48
CA LEU A 2 50.24 -17.04 -30.57
C LEU A 2 48.99 -16.30 -31.08
N SER A 3 47.86 -16.66 -30.47
CA SER A 3 46.79 -15.83 -29.86
C SER A 3 45.42 -16.45 -30.18
N GLY A 4 44.42 -16.53 -29.30
CA GLY A 4 44.24 -16.09 -27.93
C GLY A 4 42.86 -16.58 -27.46
N LEU A 5 42.69 -16.69 -26.15
CA LEU A 5 41.50 -17.17 -25.44
C LEU A 5 40.27 -16.24 -25.58
N SER A 6 39.09 -16.86 -25.42
CA SER A 6 37.83 -16.38 -24.80
C SER A 6 36.64 -16.64 -25.74
N LYS A 7 35.60 -17.38 -25.34
CA LYS A 7 34.72 -17.13 -24.20
C LYS A 7 34.04 -18.45 -23.83
N GLN A 8 34.24 -18.92 -22.60
CA GLN A 8 33.49 -20.05 -22.05
C GLN A 8 32.08 -19.56 -21.68
N ARG A 9 31.07 -20.00 -22.43
CA ARG A 9 29.67 -20.02 -21.99
C ARG A 9 29.27 -21.47 -21.80
N SER A 10 29.37 -21.98 -20.57
CA SER A 10 28.85 -23.29 -20.21
C SER A 10 27.46 -23.17 -19.58
N LEU A 11 26.50 -23.81 -20.25
CA LEU A 11 25.47 -24.72 -19.73
C LEU A 11 24.49 -24.17 -18.66
N SER A 12 23.18 -24.36 -18.82
CA SER A 12 22.57 -25.68 -19.02
C SER A 12 21.26 -25.63 -19.81
N SER A 13 21.10 -26.67 -20.63
CA SER A 13 19.90 -27.00 -21.39
C SER A 13 18.75 -27.40 -20.46
N VAL A 14 17.61 -26.73 -20.63
CA VAL A 14 16.31 -27.16 -20.11
C VAL A 14 16.00 -28.56 -20.65
N THR A 15 15.67 -29.50 -19.77
CA THR A 15 15.04 -30.78 -20.15
C THR A 15 13.61 -30.81 -19.60
N PRO A 16 12.58 -30.90 -20.46
CA PRO A 16 11.21 -31.08 -19.99
C PRO A 16 10.98 -32.55 -19.65
N ALA A 17 10.64 -32.84 -18.40
CA ALA A 17 10.30 -34.20 -17.96
C ALA A 17 8.98 -34.64 -18.60
N MET A 18 8.97 -35.86 -19.14
CA MET A 18 7.83 -36.47 -19.83
C MET A 18 6.68 -36.79 -18.85
N LEU A 19 5.46 -36.47 -19.27
CA LEU A 19 4.20 -36.80 -18.62
C LEU A 19 3.85 -38.28 -18.81
N ILE A 20 3.78 -39.04 -17.71
CA ILE A 20 3.09 -40.34 -17.64
C ILE A 20 2.32 -40.44 -16.31
N GLY A 21 1.00 -40.65 -16.38
CA GLY A 21 0.25 -41.37 -15.34
C GLY A 21 -0.84 -40.62 -14.55
N ASN A 22 -2.09 -40.85 -14.96
CA ASN A 22 -3.37 -40.90 -14.22
C ASN A 22 -3.64 -40.02 -12.98
N SER A 23 -4.50 -39.01 -13.21
CA SER A 23 -5.60 -38.57 -12.34
C SER A 23 -5.34 -38.38 -10.83
N ARG A 24 -4.88 -37.18 -10.47
CA ARG A 24 -5.66 -36.16 -9.76
C ARG A 24 -4.90 -34.85 -9.87
N LEU A 25 -5.43 -33.89 -10.61
CA LEU A 25 -4.97 -32.52 -10.49
C LEU A 25 -5.49 -32.03 -9.14
N ASP A 26 -4.68 -32.09 -8.09
CA ASP A 26 -4.98 -31.36 -6.87
C ASP A 26 -5.01 -29.87 -7.26
N PRO A 27 -6.13 -29.16 -7.12
CA PRO A 27 -6.20 -27.74 -7.48
C PRO A 27 -5.21 -26.87 -6.70
N LEU A 28 -4.58 -27.45 -5.67
CA LEU A 28 -3.58 -26.86 -4.80
C LEU A 28 -2.14 -27.03 -5.33
N SER A 29 -1.85 -28.04 -6.17
CA SER A 29 -0.47 -28.32 -6.62
C SER A 29 -0.05 -27.50 -7.84
N LEU A 30 -1.00 -26.90 -8.57
CA LEU A 30 -0.70 -25.97 -9.67
C LEU A 30 -0.09 -24.65 -9.17
N GLY A 31 -0.27 -24.31 -7.89
CA GLY A 31 0.30 -23.10 -7.27
C GLY A 31 1.60 -23.32 -6.49
N MET A 32 2.06 -24.57 -6.33
CA MET A 32 3.17 -24.92 -5.41
C MET A 32 4.54 -25.06 -6.10
N MET A 33 4.64 -24.84 -7.42
CA MET A 33 5.93 -24.72 -8.08
C MET A 33 6.53 -23.32 -7.80
N GLY A 34 7.39 -23.27 -6.78
CA GLY A 34 8.28 -22.13 -6.57
C GLY A 34 7.66 -20.92 -5.89
N MET A 35 6.87 -21.12 -4.83
CA MET A 35 6.60 -20.03 -3.89
C MET A 35 7.91 -19.73 -3.15
N ASP A 36 8.73 -18.86 -3.72
CA ASP A 36 9.65 -18.10 -2.91
C ASP A 36 8.83 -17.34 -1.85
N ASN A 37 9.37 -17.22 -0.64
CA ASN A 37 8.71 -16.58 0.49
C ASN A 37 8.64 -15.05 0.28
N ARG A 38 8.00 -14.62 -0.81
CA ARG A 38 7.78 -13.22 -1.15
C ARG A 38 6.64 -12.69 -0.33
N GLU A 39 6.80 -11.46 0.13
CA GLU A 39 5.78 -10.73 0.86
C GLU A 39 4.49 -10.67 0.03
N ALA A 40 3.36 -11.02 0.67
CA ALA A 40 2.07 -11.05 -0.02
C ALA A 40 1.64 -9.63 -0.41
N VAL A 41 1.06 -9.45 -1.59
CA VAL A 41 0.47 -8.16 -1.97
C VAL A 41 -0.93 -8.05 -1.39
N ILE A 42 -1.20 -6.98 -0.64
CA ILE A 42 -2.51 -6.64 -0.10
C ILE A 42 -3.19 -5.67 -1.08
N ILE A 43 -4.40 -6.00 -1.51
CA ILE A 43 -5.22 -5.15 -2.38
C ILE A 43 -6.60 -4.97 -1.72
N ASP A 44 -6.94 -3.74 -1.37
CA ASP A 44 -8.26 -3.34 -0.85
C ASP A 44 -8.98 -2.54 -1.94
N ILE A 45 -9.98 -3.17 -2.57
CA ILE A 45 -10.76 -2.57 -3.67
C ILE A 45 -11.97 -1.84 -3.08
N GLY A 46 -11.91 -0.51 -3.07
CA GLY A 46 -13.05 0.35 -2.75
C GLY A 46 -13.67 0.99 -3.99
N ALA A 47 -14.90 1.49 -3.86
CA ALA A 47 -15.63 2.15 -4.96
C ALA A 47 -14.98 3.46 -5.44
N VAL A 48 -14.17 4.11 -4.60
CA VAL A 48 -13.52 5.40 -4.89
C VAL A 48 -12.00 5.26 -5.00
N LEU A 49 -11.41 4.33 -4.26
CA LEU A 49 -9.96 4.13 -4.21
C LEU A 49 -9.64 2.64 -4.04
N THR A 50 -8.61 2.19 -4.72
CA THR A 50 -7.99 0.89 -4.52
C THR A 50 -6.66 1.09 -3.80
N LYS A 51 -6.50 0.51 -2.62
CA LYS A 51 -5.21 0.54 -1.89
C LYS A 51 -4.42 -0.71 -2.25
N VAL A 52 -3.11 -0.54 -2.42
CA VAL A 52 -2.17 -1.63 -2.68
C VAL A 52 -0.98 -1.50 -1.73
N GLY A 53 -0.40 -2.62 -1.32
CA GLY A 53 0.81 -2.66 -0.49
C GLY A 53 1.33 -4.07 -0.31
N TYR A 54 2.46 -4.22 0.39
CA TYR A 54 3.00 -5.52 0.77
C TYR A 54 2.64 -5.88 2.22
N ALA A 55 2.42 -7.16 2.48
CA ALA A 55 2.13 -7.68 3.80
C ALA A 55 3.39 -7.60 4.66
N GLY A 56 3.28 -6.95 5.83
CA GLY A 56 4.42 -6.68 6.71
C GLY A 56 5.02 -5.29 6.53
N GLU A 57 4.70 -4.59 5.44
CA GLU A 57 5.08 -3.18 5.26
C GLU A 57 4.24 -2.31 6.20
N PHE A 58 4.79 -2.00 7.38
CA PHE A 58 4.20 -1.02 8.27
C PHE A 58 4.76 0.35 7.93
N VAL A 59 3.91 1.21 7.36
CA VAL A 59 4.24 2.61 7.17
C VAL A 59 4.27 3.29 8.55
N THR A 60 5.43 3.28 9.21
CA THR A 60 5.69 3.99 10.46
C THR A 60 5.83 5.48 10.16
N ILE A 61 4.71 6.18 10.01
CA ILE A 61 4.71 7.65 9.96
C ILE A 61 4.78 8.13 11.40
N SER A 62 5.74 9.00 11.73
CA SER A 62 5.76 9.66 13.03
C SER A 62 4.50 10.51 13.21
N GLU A 63 4.03 10.67 14.44
CA GLU A 63 2.81 11.45 14.70
C GLU A 63 2.93 12.90 14.18
N GLU A 64 4.12 13.49 14.28
CA GLU A 64 4.38 14.84 13.75
C GLU A 64 4.28 14.91 12.23
N GLU A 65 4.79 13.90 11.53
CA GLU A 65 4.73 13.86 10.08
C GLU A 65 3.30 13.64 9.60
N LEU A 66 2.54 12.79 10.30
CA LEU A 66 1.11 12.62 10.05
C LEU A 66 0.36 13.95 10.27
N TYR A 67 0.64 14.66 11.36
CA TYR A 67 0.05 15.96 11.66
C TYR A 67 0.35 16.98 10.54
N ARG A 68 1.61 17.12 10.13
CA ARG A 68 1.99 18.04 9.04
C ARG A 68 1.28 17.71 7.72
N ARG A 69 1.18 16.41 7.39
CA ARG A 69 0.47 15.96 6.18
C ARG A 69 -1.01 16.27 6.24
N LEU A 70 -1.65 16.03 7.39
CA LEU A 70 -3.07 16.34 7.60
C LEU A 70 -3.33 17.85 7.53
N VAL A 71 -2.50 18.68 8.15
CA VAL A 71 -2.62 20.15 8.04
C VAL A 71 -2.55 20.60 6.59
N LYS A 72 -1.56 20.09 5.83
CA LYS A 72 -1.43 20.42 4.40
C LYS A 72 -2.67 19.96 3.62
N PHE A 73 -3.15 18.75 3.87
CA PHE A 73 -4.33 18.19 3.23
C PHE A 73 -5.59 19.04 3.49
N PHE A 74 -5.91 19.33 4.75
CA PHE A 74 -7.09 20.13 5.11
C PHE A 74 -6.98 21.57 4.60
N ARG A 75 -5.76 22.14 4.57
CA ARG A 75 -5.55 23.45 3.95
C ARG A 75 -5.91 23.41 2.48
N GLU A 76 -5.42 22.43 1.71
CA GLU A 76 -5.81 22.30 0.31
C GLU A 76 -7.31 22.04 0.16
N LEU A 77 -7.91 21.21 1.01
CA LEU A 77 -9.35 20.93 1.00
C LEU A 77 -10.18 22.21 1.18
N PHE A 78 -9.93 22.98 2.24
CA PHE A 78 -10.69 24.19 2.55
C PHE A 78 -10.43 25.32 1.56
N PHE A 79 -9.18 25.56 1.19
CA PHE A 79 -8.83 26.71 0.36
C PHE A 79 -8.96 26.46 -1.14
N LYS A 80 -8.77 25.24 -1.64
CA LYS A 80 -8.80 24.95 -3.08
C LYS A 80 -10.15 24.39 -3.53
N TYR A 81 -10.76 23.53 -2.73
CA TYR A 81 -11.95 22.79 -3.16
C TYR A 81 -13.24 23.35 -2.55
N LEU A 82 -13.24 23.69 -1.26
CA LEU A 82 -14.44 24.17 -0.58
C LEU A 82 -14.60 25.69 -0.65
N LEU A 83 -13.49 26.44 -0.75
CA LEU A 83 -13.46 27.92 -0.70
C LEU A 83 -14.12 28.46 0.59
N THR A 84 -13.95 27.75 1.70
CA THR A 84 -14.55 28.11 3.00
C THR A 84 -13.51 28.18 4.10
N VAL A 85 -13.73 29.04 5.09
CA VAL A 85 -12.95 29.06 6.34
C VAL A 85 -13.52 28.03 7.31
N ALA A 86 -12.67 27.12 7.79
CA ALA A 86 -13.06 26.05 8.71
C ALA A 86 -13.69 26.58 10.02
N LYS A 87 -13.22 27.74 10.51
CA LYS A 87 -13.71 28.41 11.72
C LYS A 87 -15.19 28.80 11.69
N ASP A 88 -15.75 29.04 10.51
CA ASP A 88 -17.12 29.55 10.35
C ASP A 88 -18.14 28.44 10.02
N ARG A 89 -17.73 27.17 10.03
CA ARG A 89 -18.55 26.05 9.59
C ARG A 89 -18.37 24.85 10.52
N ARG A 90 -19.48 24.13 10.77
CA ARG A 90 -19.44 22.84 11.47
C ARG A 90 -18.98 21.76 10.49
N ILE A 91 -18.04 20.92 10.91
CA ILE A 91 -17.42 19.91 10.05
C ILE A 91 -17.83 18.53 10.54
N VAL A 92 -18.45 17.74 9.68
CA VAL A 92 -18.79 16.34 9.98
C VAL A 92 -17.85 15.44 9.19
N ILE A 93 -17.05 14.64 9.90
CA ILE A 93 -16.16 13.64 9.30
C ILE A 93 -16.83 12.28 9.33
N VAL A 94 -16.98 11.69 8.14
CA VAL A 94 -17.40 10.29 8.00
C VAL A 94 -16.16 9.44 7.81
N GLU A 95 -15.94 8.51 8.73
CA GLU A 95 -14.79 7.61 8.70
C GLU A 95 -15.18 6.14 8.82
N SER A 96 -14.21 5.25 8.58
CA SER A 96 -14.40 3.81 8.79
C SER A 96 -14.41 3.47 10.27
N ILE A 97 -15.27 2.53 10.66
CA ILE A 97 -15.35 2.00 12.04
C ILE A 97 -14.03 1.34 12.45
N LEU A 98 -13.25 0.83 11.48
CA LEU A 98 -11.97 0.18 11.72
C LEU A 98 -10.79 1.17 11.75
N ALA A 99 -11.05 2.48 11.65
CA ALA A 99 -9.99 3.48 11.72
C ALA A 99 -9.35 3.49 13.11
N ARG A 100 -8.01 3.55 13.15
CA ARG A 100 -7.25 3.61 14.41
C ARG A 100 -7.58 4.90 15.17
N THR A 101 -7.80 4.79 16.48
CA THR A 101 -8.07 5.95 17.36
C THR A 101 -6.99 7.03 17.28
N SER A 102 -5.73 6.66 17.09
CA SER A 102 -4.64 7.63 16.92
C SER A 102 -4.84 8.52 15.69
N HIS A 103 -5.36 7.96 14.58
CA HIS A 103 -5.68 8.72 13.38
C HIS A 103 -6.82 9.71 13.64
N ARG A 104 -7.87 9.26 14.34
CA ARG A 104 -9.03 10.09 14.74
C ARG A 104 -8.58 11.29 15.57
N ASN A 105 -7.75 11.03 16.57
CA ASN A 105 -7.19 12.04 17.46
C ASN A 105 -6.30 13.03 16.71
N ALA A 106 -5.51 12.55 15.74
CA ALA A 106 -4.67 13.43 14.91
C ALA A 106 -5.52 14.36 14.04
N VAL A 107 -6.58 13.85 13.41
CA VAL A 107 -7.51 14.65 12.62
C VAL A 107 -8.22 15.70 13.50
N ALA A 108 -8.73 15.30 14.66
CA ALA A 108 -9.36 16.21 15.61
C ALA A 108 -8.41 17.32 16.05
N ARG A 109 -7.18 16.97 16.45
CA ARG A 109 -6.12 17.94 16.78
C ARG A 109 -5.87 18.92 15.66
N VAL A 110 -5.75 18.46 14.42
CA VAL A 110 -5.54 19.35 13.28
C VAL A 110 -6.70 20.32 13.13
N LEU A 111 -7.95 19.84 13.16
CA LEU A 111 -9.12 20.69 12.98
C LEU A 111 -9.30 21.73 14.09
N PHE A 112 -9.09 21.33 15.35
CA PHE A 112 -9.24 22.25 16.48
C PHE A 112 -8.02 23.16 16.65
N ASP A 113 -6.80 22.61 16.65
CA ASP A 113 -5.60 23.37 16.99
C ASP A 113 -5.07 24.21 15.83
N ALA A 114 -5.14 23.72 14.58
CA ALA A 114 -4.58 24.41 13.42
C ALA A 114 -5.61 25.25 12.65
N PHE A 115 -6.89 24.90 12.74
CA PHE A 115 -7.95 25.52 11.93
C PHE A 115 -9.05 26.19 12.76
N ASP A 116 -8.97 26.16 14.10
CA ASP A 116 -9.96 26.72 15.02
C ASP A 116 -11.40 26.28 14.68
N ALA A 117 -11.60 25.03 14.26
CA ALA A 117 -12.92 24.54 13.90
C ALA A 117 -13.86 24.58 15.13
N PRO A 118 -15.11 25.04 14.98
CA PRO A 118 -16.03 25.18 16.11
C PRO A 118 -16.61 23.84 16.57
N SER A 119 -16.76 22.86 15.67
CA SER A 119 -17.29 21.52 15.93
C SER A 119 -16.91 20.57 14.81
#